data_AF-A0A968P2K6-F1
#
_entry.id   AF-A0A968P2K6-F1
#
_cell.length_a   1.000
_cell.length_b   1.000
_cell.length_c   1.000
_cell.angle_alpha   90.00
_cell.angle_beta   90.00
_cell.angle_gamma   90.00
#
_symmetry.space_group_name_H-M   'P 1'
#
loop_
_entity.id
_entity.type
_entity.pdbx_description
1 polymer ?
#
loop_
_entity_poly.entity_id
_entity_poly.type
_entity_poly.pdbx_seq_one_letter_code
_entity_poly.pdbx_strand_id
1 'polypeptide(L)'
;MSRLTELVAKRGDWQRLLGTKAALEELILATGGHLRDLIRLLQTVAIEARSLPADPSTRRSALERLRAQFTPIPDDDARWLAEIARSHDAELGSLSKVGTLARYFDSHLVLCYQNGREWYDVHPIVREVVLEQAARQKPVADG
;
A
#
# COMPACT_ATOMS: atom_id res chain seq x y z
N MET A 1 -14.19 2.45 -17.60
CA MET A 1 -13.81 1.75 -16.34
C MET A 1 -12.30 1.67 -16.28
N SER A 2 -11.67 1.59 -15.10
CA SER A 2 -10.21 1.39 -15.05
C SER A 2 -9.87 -0.07 -15.39
N ARG A 3 -8.68 -0.33 -15.96
CA ARG A 3 -8.22 -1.70 -16.27
C ARG A 3 -8.26 -2.63 -15.05
N LEU A 4 -8.02 -2.10 -13.85
CA LEU A 4 -8.09 -2.87 -12.61
C LEU A 4 -9.51 -3.33 -12.30
N THR A 5 -10.52 -2.48 -12.50
CA THR A 5 -11.92 -2.89 -12.31
C THR A 5 -12.31 -4.02 -13.26
N GLU A 6 -11.84 -3.99 -14.51
CA GLU A 6 -12.08 -5.06 -15.48
C GLU A 6 -11.41 -6.38 -15.05
N LEU A 7 -10.19 -6.31 -14.53
CA LEU A 7 -9.48 -7.48 -14.00
C LEU A 7 -10.18 -8.07 -12.78
N VAL A 8 -10.65 -7.23 -11.86
CA VAL A 8 -11.42 -7.67 -10.68
C VAL A 8 -12.73 -8.33 -11.11
N ALA A 9 -13.45 -7.76 -12.09
CA ALA A 9 -14.68 -8.34 -12.63
C ALA A 9 -14.48 -9.74 -13.24
N LYS A 10 -13.31 -10.02 -13.81
CA LYS A 10 -12.95 -11.37 -14.30
C LYS A 10 -12.71 -12.39 -13.18
N ARG A 11 -12.54 -11.95 -11.94
CA ARG A 11 -12.25 -12.80 -10.77
C ARG A 11 -13.47 -13.04 -9.88
N GLY A 12 -14.51 -12.22 -10.01
CA GLY A 12 -15.76 -12.41 -9.28
C GLY A 12 -16.69 -11.21 -9.37
N ASP A 13 -17.89 -11.38 -8.83
CA ASP A 13 -18.92 -10.33 -8.77
C ASP A 13 -18.64 -9.35 -7.62
N TRP A 14 -17.69 -8.43 -7.87
CA TRP A 14 -17.34 -7.40 -6.91
C TRP A 14 -18.50 -6.43 -6.64
N GLN A 15 -19.48 -6.31 -7.56
CA GLN A 15 -20.64 -5.45 -7.36
C GLN A 15 -21.56 -6.05 -6.30
N ARG A 16 -21.79 -7.36 -6.33
CA ARG A 16 -22.50 -8.06 -5.26
C ARG A 16 -21.71 -8.03 -3.94
N LEU A 17 -20.39 -8.14 -4.00
CA LEU A 17 -19.54 -8.15 -2.80
C LEU A 17 -19.47 -6.79 -2.11
N LEU A 18 -19.26 -5.71 -2.86
CA LEU A 18 -18.96 -4.38 -2.30
C LEU A 18 -20.11 -3.39 -2.45
N GLY A 19 -21.11 -3.71 -3.27
CA GLY A 19 -22.32 -2.90 -3.50
C GLY A 19 -22.10 -1.69 -4.38
N THR A 20 -20.94 -1.04 -4.28
CA THR A 20 -20.66 0.24 -4.95
C THR A 20 -19.27 0.27 -5.58
N LYS A 21 -19.14 1.04 -6.67
CA LYS A 21 -17.85 1.30 -7.32
C LYS A 21 -16.90 2.08 -6.41
N ALA A 22 -17.42 3.00 -5.59
CA ALA A 22 -16.64 3.77 -4.63
C ALA A 22 -15.93 2.85 -3.61
N ALA A 23 -16.62 1.81 -3.11
CA ALA A 23 -16.01 0.83 -2.22
C ALA A 23 -14.90 0.01 -2.91
N LEU A 24 -15.01 -0.26 -4.22
CA LEU A 24 -13.92 -0.89 -4.96
C LEU A 24 -12.74 0.07 -5.17
N GLU A 25 -13.02 1.33 -5.51
CA GLU A 25 -11.99 2.36 -5.70
C GLU A 25 -11.19 2.63 -4.43
N GLU A 26 -11.85 2.63 -3.26
CA GLU A 26 -11.21 2.66 -1.95
C GLU A 26 -10.15 1.56 -1.81
N LEU A 27 -10.49 0.31 -2.11
CA LEU A 27 -9.56 -0.82 -2.01
C LEU A 27 -8.43 -0.74 -3.04
N ILE A 28 -8.72 -0.29 -4.26
CA ILE A 28 -7.71 -0.11 -5.32
C ILE A 28 -6.68 0.94 -4.91
N LEU A 29 -7.14 2.08 -4.37
CA LEU A 29 -6.25 3.16 -3.94
C LEU A 29 -5.42 2.75 -2.73
N ALA A 30 -6.02 2.04 -1.76
CA ALA A 30 -5.33 1.56 -0.57
C ALA A 30 -4.16 0.59 -0.89
N THR A 31 -4.26 -0.16 -1.99
CA THR A 31 -3.21 -1.09 -2.44
C THR A 31 -2.24 -0.49 -3.45
N GLY A 32 -2.38 0.81 -3.80
CA GLY A 32 -1.56 1.44 -4.84
C GLY A 32 -1.74 0.80 -6.22
N GLY A 33 -2.89 0.17 -6.47
CA GLY A 33 -3.12 -0.59 -7.70
C GLY A 33 -2.32 -1.90 -7.79
N HIS A 34 -1.66 -2.33 -6.71
CA HIS A 34 -0.97 -3.60 -6.67
C HIS A 34 -1.97 -4.77 -6.70
N LEU A 35 -2.00 -5.49 -7.82
CA LEU A 35 -3.05 -6.47 -8.11
C LEU A 35 -3.08 -7.62 -7.10
N ARG A 36 -1.91 -8.09 -6.65
CA ARG A 36 -1.84 -9.22 -5.70
C ARG A 36 -2.46 -8.84 -4.35
N ASP A 37 -2.16 -7.65 -3.83
CA ASP A 37 -2.71 -7.22 -2.55
C ASP A 37 -4.19 -6.83 -2.69
N LEU A 38 -4.60 -6.27 -3.84
CA LEU A 38 -6.02 -6.04 -4.14
C LEU A 38 -6.83 -7.34 -4.12
N ILE A 39 -6.35 -8.40 -4.78
CA ILE A 39 -7.06 -9.68 -4.81
C ILE A 39 -7.09 -10.33 -3.43
N ARG A 40 -5.99 -10.29 -2.67
CA ARG A 40 -5.96 -10.78 -1.29
C ARG A 40 -6.94 -10.02 -0.41
N LEU A 41 -6.99 -8.71 -0.51
CA LEU A 41 -7.89 -7.86 0.26
C LEU A 41 -9.36 -8.16 -0.08
N LEU A 42 -9.70 -8.31 -1.36
CA LEU A 42 -11.05 -8.72 -1.80
C LEU A 42 -11.41 -10.13 -1.30
N GLN A 43 -10.45 -11.06 -1.31
CA GLN A 43 -10.65 -12.40 -0.78
C GLN A 43 -10.92 -12.36 0.72
N THR A 44 -10.16 -11.57 1.49
CA THR A 44 -10.41 -11.37 2.93
C THR A 44 -11.82 -10.82 3.16
N VAL A 45 -12.24 -9.80 2.42
CA VAL A 45 -13.60 -9.25 2.53
C VAL A 45 -14.67 -10.30 2.21
N ALA A 46 -14.46 -11.11 1.16
CA ALA A 46 -15.41 -12.16 0.77
C ALA A 46 -15.53 -13.27 1.81
N ILE A 47 -14.43 -13.65 2.47
CA ILE A 47 -14.42 -14.69 3.50
C ILE A 47 -15.09 -14.20 4.79
N GLU A 48 -14.91 -12.92 5.14
CA GLU A 48 -15.36 -12.37 6.42
C GLU A 48 -16.74 -11.72 6.36
N ALA A 49 -17.28 -11.47 5.17
CA ALA A 49 -18.60 -10.89 4.98
C ALA A 49 -19.68 -11.81 5.56
N ARG A 50 -20.52 -11.26 6.45
CA ARG A 50 -21.68 -11.95 7.01
C ARG A 50 -22.96 -11.73 6.20
N SER A 51 -22.95 -10.72 5.36
CA SER A 51 -24.03 -10.28 4.48
C SER A 51 -23.41 -9.73 3.19
N LEU A 52 -24.21 -9.64 2.13
CA LEU A 52 -23.81 -9.05 0.86
C LEU A 52 -24.80 -7.93 0.50
N PRO A 53 -24.32 -6.74 0.10
CA PRO A 53 -22.92 -6.31 0.11
C PRO A 53 -22.26 -6.32 1.49
N ALA A 54 -20.95 -6.52 1.54
CA ALA A 54 -20.19 -6.57 2.78
C ALA A 54 -20.26 -5.23 3.54
N ASP A 55 -20.46 -5.32 4.86
CA ASP A 55 -20.53 -4.17 5.73
C ASP A 55 -19.23 -3.32 5.65
N PRO A 56 -19.32 -1.99 5.78
CA PRO A 56 -18.12 -1.13 5.80
C PRO A 56 -17.09 -1.51 6.86
N SER A 57 -17.53 -2.10 7.98
CA SER A 57 -16.64 -2.61 9.04
C SER A 57 -15.78 -3.78 8.55
N THR A 58 -16.32 -4.70 7.75
CA THR A 58 -15.55 -5.82 7.17
C THR A 58 -14.42 -5.31 6.27
N ARG A 59 -14.69 -4.30 5.42
CA ARG A 59 -13.64 -3.68 4.58
C ARG A 59 -12.57 -3.01 5.43
N ARG A 60 -12.97 -2.27 6.46
CA ARG A 60 -12.04 -1.59 7.39
C ARG A 60 -11.11 -2.59 8.08
N SER A 61 -11.67 -3.67 8.63
CA SER A 61 -10.85 -4.71 9.28
C SER A 61 -9.93 -5.43 8.30
N ALA A 62 -10.35 -5.63 7.05
CA ALA A 62 -9.48 -6.19 6.01
C ALA A 62 -8.32 -5.24 5.66
N LEU A 63 -8.57 -3.93 5.57
CA LEU A 63 -7.54 -2.91 5.36
C LEU A 63 -6.56 -2.83 6.54
N GLU A 64 -7.04 -2.90 7.78
CA GLU A 64 -6.21 -2.96 8.98
C GLU A 64 -5.31 -4.21 8.98
N ARG A 65 -5.85 -5.38 8.59
CA ARG A 65 -5.06 -6.61 8.42
C ARG A 65 -4.01 -6.48 7.33
N LEU A 66 -4.31 -5.80 6.23
CA LEU A 66 -3.31 -5.52 5.19
C LEU A 66 -2.20 -4.63 5.75
N ARG A 67 -2.54 -3.54 6.43
CA ARG A 67 -1.58 -2.62 7.06
C ARG A 67 -0.66 -3.35 8.04
N ALA A 68 -1.22 -4.26 8.84
CA ALA A 68 -0.47 -5.05 9.82
C ALA A 68 0.64 -5.92 9.19
N GLN A 69 0.55 -6.27 7.90
CA GLN A 69 1.61 -7.04 7.21
C GLN A 69 2.88 -6.22 6.95
N PHE A 70 2.77 -4.89 6.97
CA PHE A 70 3.87 -3.97 6.71
C PHE A 70 4.43 -3.35 7.99
N THR A 71 3.81 -3.59 9.15
CA THR A 71 4.19 -2.98 10.44
C THR A 71 4.58 -4.04 11.47
N PRO A 72 5.51 -3.75 12.39
CA PRO A 72 6.21 -2.48 12.60
C PRO A 72 7.30 -2.20 11.54
N ILE A 73 7.54 -0.91 11.27
CA ILE A 73 8.61 -0.45 10.37
C ILE A 73 9.76 0.06 11.25
N PRO A 74 11.01 -0.41 11.06
CA PRO A 74 12.17 0.13 11.77
C PRO A 74 12.33 1.64 11.55
N ASP A 75 12.83 2.35 12.56
CA ASP A 75 12.94 3.81 12.50
C ASP A 75 13.82 4.31 11.35
N ASP A 76 14.95 3.66 11.12
CA ASP A 76 15.87 3.97 10.01
C ASP A 76 15.20 3.73 8.65
N ASP A 77 14.42 2.64 8.53
CA ASP A 77 13.65 2.35 7.32
C ASP A 77 12.57 3.43 7.11
N ALA A 78 11.87 3.85 8.17
CA ALA A 78 10.85 4.89 8.08
C ALA A 78 11.41 6.23 7.58
N ARG A 79 12.63 6.63 7.99
CA ARG A 79 13.25 7.86 7.50
C ARG A 79 13.49 7.83 6.00
N TRP A 80 14.07 6.73 5.50
CA TRP A 80 14.37 6.62 4.08
C TRP A 80 13.11 6.41 3.22
N LEU A 81 12.16 5.61 3.69
CA LEU A 81 10.85 5.48 3.05
C LEU A 81 10.13 6.84 2.96
N ALA A 82 10.27 7.71 3.98
CA ALA A 82 9.72 9.06 3.93
C ALA A 82 10.43 9.98 2.92
N GLU A 83 11.72 9.78 2.65
CA GLU A 83 12.43 10.46 1.55
C GLU A 83 11.87 10.03 0.19
N ILE A 84 11.80 8.71 -0.05
CA ILE A 84 11.21 8.12 -1.28
C ILE A 84 9.79 8.64 -1.50
N ALA A 85 8.95 8.65 -0.45
CA ALA A 85 7.57 9.13 -0.55
C ALA A 85 7.47 10.61 -0.94
N ARG A 86 8.47 11.44 -0.59
CA ARG A 86 8.47 12.89 -0.86
C ARG A 86 9.07 13.22 -2.22
N SER A 87 10.15 12.56 -2.61
CA SER A 87 10.85 12.84 -3.87
C SER A 87 10.32 12.04 -5.05
N HIS A 88 9.69 10.90 -4.77
CA HIS A 88 9.29 9.89 -5.74
C HIS A 88 10.45 9.29 -6.55
N ASP A 89 11.64 9.33 -5.97
CA ASP A 89 12.88 8.73 -6.48
C ASP A 89 13.37 7.62 -5.52
N ALA A 90 14.32 6.81 -5.96
CA ALA A 90 14.88 5.70 -5.19
C ALA A 90 15.76 6.16 -4.01
N GLU A 91 16.23 7.41 -4.02
CA GLU A 91 17.04 8.02 -2.95
C GLU A 91 18.25 7.16 -2.51
N LEU A 92 18.87 6.48 -3.48
CA LEU A 92 19.93 5.51 -3.21
C LEU A 92 21.16 6.18 -2.58
N GLY A 93 21.63 7.29 -3.14
CA GLY A 93 22.84 8.01 -2.71
C GLY A 93 24.17 7.21 -2.79
N SER A 94 24.12 5.88 -2.81
CA SER A 94 25.23 4.93 -2.80
C SER A 94 24.75 3.54 -3.21
N LEU A 95 25.63 2.72 -3.79
CA LEU A 95 25.35 1.32 -4.12
C LEU A 95 25.09 0.44 -2.89
N SER A 96 25.59 0.82 -1.70
CA SER A 96 25.34 0.08 -0.46
C SER A 96 23.87 -0.01 -0.08
N LYS A 97 23.05 0.92 -0.58
CA LYS A 97 21.60 0.97 -0.32
C LYS A 97 20.78 0.05 -1.24
N VAL A 98 21.36 -0.46 -2.33
CA VAL A 98 20.63 -1.25 -3.35
C VAL A 98 19.98 -2.51 -2.75
N GLY A 99 20.67 -3.23 -1.86
CA GLY A 99 20.12 -4.42 -1.22
C GLY A 99 18.89 -4.14 -0.35
N THR A 100 18.90 -3.00 0.36
CA THR A 100 17.75 -2.58 1.17
C THR A 100 16.57 -2.14 0.29
N LEU A 101 16.84 -1.42 -0.81
CA LEU A 101 15.80 -1.03 -1.76
C LEU A 101 15.17 -2.28 -2.42
N ALA A 102 15.97 -3.28 -2.78
CA ALA A 102 15.47 -4.56 -3.27
C ALA A 102 14.54 -5.24 -2.25
N ARG A 103 14.92 -5.27 -0.97
CA ARG A 103 14.06 -5.76 0.12
C ARG A 103 12.73 -5.00 0.22
N TYR A 104 12.71 -3.68 -0.01
CA TYR A 104 11.47 -2.91 -0.03
C TYR A 104 10.58 -3.26 -1.22
N PHE A 105 11.13 -3.57 -2.39
CA PHE A 105 10.34 -4.10 -3.51
C PHE A 105 9.80 -5.49 -3.23
N ASP A 106 10.64 -6.40 -2.70
CA ASP A 106 10.25 -7.77 -2.41
C ASP A 106 9.13 -7.85 -1.36
N SER A 107 9.13 -6.93 -0.40
CA SER A 107 8.08 -6.78 0.61
C SER A 107 6.92 -5.88 0.17
N HIS A 108 6.99 -5.31 -1.04
CA HIS A 108 6.08 -4.29 -1.57
C HIS A 108 5.92 -3.03 -0.71
N LEU A 109 6.86 -2.74 0.20
CA LEU A 109 6.90 -1.47 0.93
C LEU A 109 7.11 -0.29 -0.02
N VAL A 110 7.84 -0.51 -1.12
CA VAL A 110 8.01 0.44 -2.22
C VAL A 110 7.42 -0.14 -3.49
N LEU A 111 6.69 0.69 -4.24
CA LEU A 111 6.13 0.40 -5.54
C LEU A 111 6.85 1.26 -6.58
N CYS A 112 7.07 0.70 -7.78
CA CYS A 112 7.61 1.43 -8.92
C CYS A 112 6.55 1.47 -10.02
N TYR A 113 6.13 2.69 -10.39
CA TYR A 113 5.21 2.92 -11.49
C TYR A 113 5.99 3.35 -12.73
N GLN A 114 5.65 2.76 -13.88
CA GLN A 114 6.28 3.07 -15.16
C GLN A 114 5.33 3.86 -16.05
N ASN A 115 5.17 5.15 -15.75
CA ASN A 115 4.33 6.07 -16.52
C ASN A 115 5.21 7.00 -17.39
N GLY A 116 6.07 6.40 -18.21
CA GLY A 116 7.04 7.11 -19.08
C GLY A 116 8.38 7.41 -18.41
N ARG A 117 8.42 7.49 -17.09
CA ARG A 117 9.64 7.41 -16.26
C ARG A 117 9.35 6.57 -15.02
N GLU A 118 10.39 6.08 -14.36
CA GLU A 118 10.25 5.41 -13.07
C GLU A 118 9.77 6.44 -12.03
N TRP A 119 8.75 6.03 -11.27
CA TRP A 119 8.19 6.80 -10.18
C TRP A 119 8.07 5.87 -8.98
N TYR A 120 8.88 6.13 -7.97
CA TYR A 120 8.92 5.32 -6.76
C TYR A 120 7.94 5.87 -5.75
N ASP A 121 7.29 4.98 -5.02
CA ASP A 121 6.47 5.42 -3.90
C ASP A 121 6.32 4.37 -2.81
N VAL A 122 6.05 4.83 -1.59
CA VAL A 122 5.71 3.95 -0.48
C VAL A 122 4.31 3.39 -0.66
N HIS A 123 4.10 2.13 -0.31
CA HIS A 123 2.80 1.48 -0.37
C HIS A 123 1.73 2.33 0.35
N PRO A 124 0.60 2.70 -0.31
CA PRO A 124 -0.34 3.68 0.24
C PRO A 124 -0.88 3.34 1.64
N ILE A 125 -1.13 2.05 1.91
CA ILE A 125 -1.62 1.58 3.21
C ILE A 125 -0.76 1.98 4.43
N VAL A 126 0.56 2.20 4.22
CA VAL A 126 1.51 2.59 5.29
C VAL A 126 2.18 3.94 5.06
N ARG A 127 1.93 4.62 3.94
CA ARG A 127 2.57 5.90 3.60
C ARG A 127 2.44 6.93 4.73
N GLU A 128 1.24 7.10 5.27
CA GLU A 128 0.99 8.04 6.38
C GLU A 128 1.76 7.66 7.64
N VAL A 129 1.78 6.37 8.01
CA VAL A 129 2.54 5.86 9.17
C VAL A 129 4.02 6.19 9.05
N VAL A 130 4.59 5.95 7.87
CA VAL A 130 6.00 6.22 7.57
C VAL A 130 6.29 7.71 7.74
N LEU A 131 5.47 8.58 7.17
CA LEU A 131 5.66 10.04 7.25
C LEU A 131 5.55 10.54 8.70
N GLU A 132 4.55 10.06 9.45
CA GLU A 132 4.37 10.40 10.86
C GLU A 132 5.50 9.88 11.76
N GLN A 133 5.96 8.65 11.50
CA GLN A 133 7.07 8.06 12.24
C GLN A 133 8.37 8.83 11.99
N ALA A 134 8.70 9.12 10.73
CA ALA A 134 9.87 9.92 10.38
C ALA A 134 9.80 11.35 10.98
N ALA A 135 8.61 11.98 11.01
CA ALA A 135 8.45 13.31 11.59
C ALA A 135 8.64 13.35 13.12
N ARG A 136 8.32 12.25 13.82
CA ARG A 136 8.54 12.13 15.27
C ARG A 136 10.02 12.01 15.64
N GLN A 137 10.85 11.47 14.74
CA GLN A 137 12.27 11.25 14.94
C GLN A 137 13.14 12.51 14.63
N LYS A 138 12.69 13.73 14.99
CA LYS A 138 13.48 14.97 14.76
C LYS A 138 14.96 14.74 15.11
N PRO A 139 15.92 15.35 14.36
CA PRO A 139 17.34 15.14 14.62
C PRO A 139 17.63 15.48 16.08
N VAL A 140 18.38 14.62 16.77
CA VAL A 140 19.12 15.05 17.95
C VAL A 140 19.97 16.23 17.47
N ALA A 141 19.70 17.42 18.00
CA ALA A 141 20.58 18.54 17.79
C ALA A 141 21.91 18.18 18.45
N ASP A 142 22.94 17.90 17.64
CA ASP A 142 24.31 17.79 18.13
C ASP A 142 24.65 19.10 18.84
N GLY A 143 24.91 19.00 20.14
CA GLY A 143 25.45 20.08 20.98
C GLY A 143 26.98 20.10 20.97
#